data_AF-A0A957R096-F1
#
_entry.id   AF-A0A957R096-F1
#
_cell.length_a   1.000
_cell.length_b   1.000
_cell.length_c   1.000
_cell.angle_alpha   90.00
_cell.angle_beta   90.00
_cell.angle_gamma   90.00
#
_symmetry.space_group_name_H-M   'P 1'
#
loop_
_entity.id
_entity.type
_entity.pdbx_description
1 polymer ?
#
loop_
_entity_poly.entity_id
_entity_poly.type
_entity_poly.pdbx_seq_one_letter_code
_entity_poly.pdbx_strand_id
1 'polypeptide(L)' 'MAGIRDRLIHDYFGVNLDIVWQVVTRDLPTLETEVESILKHLLG' A
#
# COMPACT_ATOMS: atom_id res chain seq x y z
N MET A 1 -2.55 -6.23 36.40
CA MET A 1 -3.72 -6.31 35.51
C MET A 1 -3.43 -5.53 34.24
N ALA A 2 -3.12 -6.26 33.18
CA ALA A 2 -3.28 -5.92 31.76
C ALA A 2 -2.87 -7.22 31.03
N GLY A 3 -3.84 -7.93 30.47
CA GLY A 3 -3.66 -9.29 29.91
C GLY A 3 -3.26 -9.24 28.43
N ILE A 4 -2.80 -10.36 27.86
CA ILE A 4 -2.41 -10.48 26.44
C ILE A 4 -3.53 -10.00 25.49
N ARG A 5 -4.79 -10.12 25.91
CA ARG A 5 -5.96 -9.53 25.25
C ARG A 5 -5.82 -8.01 25.01
N ASP A 6 -5.24 -7.25 25.92
CA ASP A 6 -5.07 -5.80 25.76
C ASP A 6 -4.00 -5.44 24.70
N ARG A 7 -3.05 -6.35 24.42
CA ARG A 7 -2.05 -6.15 23.35
C ARG A 7 -2.58 -6.53 21.97
N LEU A 8 -3.43 -7.55 21.86
CA LEU A 8 -3.95 -8.05 20.58
C LEU A 8 -4.92 -7.08 19.88
N ILE A 9 -5.44 -6.08 20.59
CA ILE A 9 -6.49 -5.19 20.07
C ILE A 9 -5.91 -3.87 19.48
N HIS A 10 -4.66 -3.51 19.76
CA HIS A 10 -4.17 -2.13 19.52
C HIS A 10 -3.18 -1.91 18.37
N ASP A 11 -2.81 -2.93 17.57
CA ASP A 11 -1.81 -2.76 16.49
C ASP A 11 -2.40 -2.41 15.10
N TYR A 12 -3.68 -2.05 15.03
CA TYR A 12 -4.26 -1.44 13.81
C TYR A 12 -3.97 0.07 13.69
N PHE A 13 -3.22 0.66 14.63
CA PHE A 13 -2.92 2.10 14.71
C PHE A 13 -1.56 2.51 14.09
N GLY A 14 -0.96 1.66 13.26
CA GLY A 14 0.38 1.88 12.71
C GLY A 14 0.46 2.30 11.24
N VAL A 15 -0.67 2.54 10.56
CA VAL A 15 -0.64 2.92 9.15
C VAL A 15 -0.44 4.43 9.04
N ASN A 16 0.74 4.83 8.57
CA ASN A 16 1.01 6.22 8.23
C ASN A 16 0.23 6.59 6.97
N LEU A 17 -0.86 7.34 7.15
CA LEU A 17 -1.74 7.75 6.05
C LEU A 17 -1.06 8.69 5.06
N ASP A 18 -0.04 9.44 5.45
CA ASP A 18 0.73 10.27 4.52
C ASP A 18 1.52 9.39 3.55
N ILE A 19 2.10 8.28 4.04
CA ILE A 19 2.78 7.30 3.20
C ILE A 19 1.77 6.63 2.26
N VAL A 20 0.61 6.21 2.77
CA VAL A 20 -0.44 5.63 1.93
C VAL A 20 -0.89 6.61 0.86
N TRP A 21 -1.10 7.87 1.22
CA TRP A 21 -1.50 8.91 0.27
C TRP A 21 -0.42 9.15 -0.79
N GLN A 22 0.87 9.18 -0.41
CA GLN A 22 1.97 9.28 -1.37
C GLN A 22 2.01 8.08 -2.33
N VAL A 23 1.92 6.85 -1.81
CA VAL A 23 1.91 5.64 -2.63
C VAL A 23 0.75 5.68 -3.63
N VAL A 24 -0.46 6.06 -3.18
CA VAL A 24 -1.65 6.12 -4.04
C VAL A 24 -1.56 7.23 -5.08
N THR A 25 -1.04 8.40 -4.72
CA THR A 25 -1.05 9.56 -5.62
C THR A 25 0.17 9.70 -6.51
N ARG A 26 1.29 9.04 -6.19
CA ARG A 26 2.57 9.23 -6.89
C ARG A 26 3.10 7.92 -7.47
N ASP A 27 3.15 6.88 -6.65
CA ASP A 27 3.85 5.65 -7.02
C ASP A 27 2.95 4.71 -7.84
N LEU A 28 1.68 4.57 -7.44
CA LEU A 28 0.72 3.70 -8.13
C LEU A 28 0.44 4.09 -9.59
N PRO A 29 0.23 5.37 -9.96
CA PRO A 29 0.02 5.75 -11.36
C PRO A 29 1.25 5.49 -12.25
N THR A 30 2.45 5.64 -11.67
CA THR A 30 3.71 5.35 -12.37
C THR A 30 3.80 3.85 -12.66
N LEU A 31 3.54 3.03 -11.65
CA LEU A 31 3.53 1.57 -11.79
C LEU A 31 2.48 1.08 -12.79
N GLU A 32 1.28 1.66 -12.78
CA GLU A 32 0.23 1.36 -13.75
C GLU A 32 0.72 1.58 -15.19
N THR A 33 1.35 2.73 -15.44
CA THR A 33 1.90 3.08 -16.76
C THR A 33 2.99 2.09 -17.20
N GLU A 34 3.88 1.70 -16.29
CA GLU A 34 4.94 0.72 -16.58
C GLU A 34 4.36 -0.66 -16.92
N VAL A 35 3.39 -1.13 -16.15
CA VAL A 35 2.70 -2.40 -16.38
C VAL A 35 1.97 -2.39 -17.71
N GLU A 36 1.25 -1.33 -18.04
CA GLU A 36 0.60 -1.19 -19.35
C GLU A 36 1.60 -1.23 -20.50
N SER A 37 2.76 -0.58 -20.35
CA SER A 37 3.82 -0.61 -21.36
C SER A 37 4.35 -2.02 -21.58
N ILE A 38 4.55 -2.78 -20.50
CA ILE A 38 5.00 -4.18 -20.57
C ILE A 38 3.93 -5.04 -21.27
N LEU A 39 2.66 -4.89 -20.89
CA LEU A 39 1.57 -5.65 -21.50
C LEU A 39 1.42 -5.35 -23.00
N LYS A 40 1.54 -4.08 -23.40
CA LYS A 40 1.55 -3.68 -24.83
C LYS A 40 2.69 -4.33 -25.59
N HIS A 41 3.87 -4.47 -24.98
CA HIS A 41 5.02 -5.12 -25.61
C HIS A 41 4.87 -6.64 -25.73
N LEU A 42 4.16 -7.28 -24.79
CA LEU A 42 3.95 -8.74 -24.79
C LEU A 42 2.79 -9.19 -25.69
N LEU A 43 1.82 -8.31 -25.95
CA LEU A 43 0.59 -8.62 -26.68
C LEU A 43 0.54 -8.03 -28.10
N GLY A 44 1.55 -7.23 -28.50
CA GLY A 44 1.74 -6.71 -29.85
C GLY A 44 2.76 -7.53 -30.64
#